data_AF-A0ABD1EW62-F1
#
_entry.id   AF-A0ABD1EW62-F1
#
_cell.length_a   1.000
_cell.length_b   1.000
_cell.length_c   1.000
_cell.angle_alpha   90.00
_cell.angle_beta   90.00
_cell.angle_gamma   90.00
#
_symmetry.space_group_name_H-M   'P 1'
#
loop_
_entity.id
_entity.type
_entity.pdbx_description
1 polymer ?
#
loop_
_entity_poly.entity_id
_entity_poly.type
_entity_poly.pdbx_seq_one_letter_code
_entity_poly.pdbx_strand_id
1 'polypeptide(L)'
;MLSRAALLSGQNSKVLVALCRTTASSATNNAAASAQSSAPTFQRPVRQEPGKVRHGFIPEEWFQAFYSKTGVTGPYTFAFTLSTYLLSKEIYVLEHEYYTGLSLLVMWIYGIKKLGPKLAGYLDKSVDDYEKEWNSSRVEQKEAYETQVKDEEKAQWSVEGQTLLIQAKRENVALQLEANYRERLLNAYQAVKNRLDFQVEKTNAERRIAQKNLVEYVVARVKSSITADQEKQNINKCIADLALLAKA
;
A
#
# COMPACT_ATOMS: atom_id res chain seq x y z
N MET A 1 15.46 41.04 31.29
CA MET A 1 14.09 41.33 30.78
C MET A 1 14.02 41.07 29.27
N LEU A 2 14.15 39.81 28.83
CA LEU A 2 14.17 39.44 27.40
C LEU A 2 13.44 38.11 27.13
N SER A 3 12.33 37.85 27.82
CA SER A 3 11.57 36.60 27.67
C SER A 3 10.13 36.79 27.15
N ARG A 4 9.67 38.04 27.01
CA ARG A 4 8.30 38.33 26.52
C ARG A 4 8.18 38.68 25.03
N ALA A 5 9.29 38.84 24.31
CA ALA A 5 9.25 39.19 22.88
C ALA A 5 9.21 37.96 21.94
N ALA A 6 9.62 36.78 22.39
CA ALA A 6 9.66 35.59 21.53
C ALA A 6 8.29 34.91 21.35
N LEU A 7 7.38 35.05 22.31
CA LEU A 7 6.04 34.44 22.26
C LEU A 7 5.04 35.21 21.38
N LEU A 8 5.34 36.45 20.98
CA LEU A 8 4.47 37.22 20.08
C LEU A 8 4.84 37.09 18.59
N SER A 9 6.01 36.56 18.23
CA SER A 9 6.38 36.44 16.80
C SER A 9 5.81 35.18 16.11
N GLY A 10 5.33 34.20 16.89
CA GLY A 10 4.74 32.96 16.35
C GLY A 10 3.25 33.04 16.02
N GLN A 11 2.56 34.14 16.36
CA GLN A 11 1.11 34.29 16.14
C GLN A 11 0.74 35.12 14.90
N ASN A 12 1.68 35.87 14.31
CA ASN A 12 1.37 36.77 13.18
C ASN A 12 1.61 36.19 11.78
N SER A 13 2.10 34.95 11.66
CA SER A 13 2.35 34.33 10.34
C SER A 13 1.12 33.63 9.74
N LYS A 14 -0.02 33.61 10.44
CA LYS A 14 -1.23 32.86 10.01
C LYS A 14 -2.35 33.72 9.40
N VAL A 15 -2.16 35.03 9.20
CA VAL A 15 -3.26 35.94 8.79
C VAL A 15 -3.08 36.58 7.40
N LEU A 16 -2.00 36.27 6.65
CA LEU A 16 -1.71 36.94 5.36
C LEU A 16 -1.86 36.07 4.10
N VAL A 17 -2.72 35.04 4.09
CA VAL A 17 -3.14 34.35 2.85
C VAL A 17 -4.65 34.12 2.85
N ALA A 18 -5.42 35.19 3.03
CA ALA A 18 -6.87 35.19 2.84
C ALA A 18 -7.28 36.32 1.90
N LEU A 19 -6.88 36.20 0.62
CA LEU A 19 -7.59 36.84 -0.49
C LEU A 19 -7.46 36.00 -1.75
N CYS A 20 -7.95 34.76 -1.71
CA CYS A 20 -8.21 33.98 -2.91
C CYS A 20 -9.69 33.60 -2.90
N ARG A 21 -10.36 33.89 -4.02
CA ARG A 21 -11.80 33.69 -4.25
C ARG A 21 -12.24 32.29 -3.80
N THR A 22 -13.28 32.26 -3.00
CA THR A 22 -14.02 31.05 -2.62
C THR A 22 -14.73 30.45 -3.84
N THR A 23 -14.17 29.38 -4.40
CA THR A 23 -14.99 28.30 -4.97
C THR A 23 -15.02 27.20 -3.92
N ALA A 24 -16.16 27.06 -3.24
CA ALA A 24 -16.34 26.12 -2.15
C ALA A 24 -16.32 24.67 -2.67
N SER A 25 -15.28 23.93 -2.34
CA SER A 25 -15.29 22.47 -2.31
C SER A 25 -15.09 22.03 -0.86
N SER A 26 -16.21 21.76 -0.19
CA SER A 26 -16.22 21.17 1.14
C SER A 26 -15.90 19.68 1.04
N ALA A 27 -14.81 19.23 1.65
CA ALA A 27 -14.56 17.83 1.93
C ALA A 27 -15.19 17.47 3.28
N THR A 28 -16.16 16.55 3.29
CA THR A 28 -16.60 15.83 4.48
C THR A 28 -16.59 14.34 4.18
N ASN A 29 -15.71 13.62 4.87
CA ASN A 29 -15.66 12.17 4.89
C ASN A 29 -16.80 11.59 5.75
N ASN A 30 -17.13 10.33 5.42
CA ASN A 30 -17.88 9.33 6.17
C ASN A 30 -19.39 9.20 5.89
N ALA A 31 -19.67 8.12 5.16
CA ALA A 31 -20.69 7.10 5.41
C ALA A 31 -21.91 7.49 6.27
N ALA A 32 -23.07 7.39 5.61
CA ALA A 32 -24.44 7.50 6.11
C ALA A 32 -25.04 8.92 6.08
N ALA A 33 -26.19 9.00 5.38
CA ALA A 33 -26.99 10.17 5.04
C ALA A 33 -26.32 11.07 3.99
N SER A 34 -26.94 11.39 2.86
CA SER A 34 -28.36 11.46 2.55
C SER A 34 -28.48 11.60 1.05
N ALA A 35 -29.42 10.87 0.45
CA ALA A 35 -30.18 11.28 -0.74
C ALA A 35 -29.50 12.37 -1.58
N GLN A 36 -28.59 11.98 -2.48
CA GLN A 36 -28.12 12.91 -3.51
C GLN A 36 -29.28 13.21 -4.44
N SER A 37 -29.97 14.29 -4.08
CA SER A 37 -30.60 15.25 -4.97
C SER A 37 -31.28 14.61 -6.19
N SER A 38 -32.56 14.30 -6.00
CA SER A 38 -33.59 14.32 -7.02
C SER A 38 -33.76 15.71 -7.65
N ALA A 39 -32.68 16.30 -8.16
CA ALA A 39 -32.80 17.23 -9.27
C ALA A 39 -33.01 16.33 -10.50
N PRO A 40 -34.00 16.59 -11.36
CA PRO A 40 -34.03 15.92 -12.64
C PRO A 40 -32.83 16.43 -13.42
N THR A 41 -31.68 15.75 -13.27
CA THR A 41 -30.61 15.85 -14.24
C THR A 41 -31.28 15.45 -15.54
N PHE A 42 -31.54 16.44 -16.40
CA PHE A 42 -31.99 16.20 -17.76
C PHE A 42 -30.84 15.44 -18.43
N GLN A 43 -30.83 14.11 -18.25
CA GLN A 43 -29.92 13.23 -18.94
C GLN A 43 -30.25 13.43 -20.40
N ARG A 44 -29.28 13.97 -21.16
CA ARG A 44 -29.42 14.06 -22.61
C ARG A 44 -29.89 12.68 -23.09
N PRO A 45 -31.03 12.59 -23.79
CA PRO A 45 -31.50 11.32 -24.31
C PRO A 45 -30.35 10.66 -25.07
N VAL A 46 -30.00 9.44 -24.66
CA VAL A 46 -28.98 8.65 -25.36
C VAL A 46 -29.50 8.44 -26.79
N ARG A 47 -28.60 8.56 -27.77
CA ARG A 47 -28.94 8.35 -29.18
C ARG A 47 -29.59 6.97 -29.33
N GLN A 48 -30.86 6.97 -29.71
CA GLN A 48 -31.58 5.73 -30.00
C GLN A 48 -31.15 5.21 -31.37
N GLU A 49 -31.14 3.89 -31.52
CA GLU A 49 -30.95 3.27 -32.84
C GLU A 49 -32.09 3.69 -33.78
N PRO A 50 -31.79 4.01 -35.06
CA PRO A 50 -32.82 4.40 -36.00
C PRO A 50 -33.79 3.25 -36.25
N GLY A 51 -35.08 3.57 -36.40
CA GLY A 51 -36.11 2.59 -36.74
C GLY A 51 -35.79 1.87 -38.05
N LYS A 52 -36.09 0.58 -38.12
CA LYS A 52 -35.80 -0.25 -39.30
C LYS A 52 -36.64 0.20 -40.49
N VAL A 53 -36.00 0.38 -41.65
CA VAL A 53 -36.65 0.78 -42.91
C VAL A 53 -36.42 -0.29 -43.97
N ARG A 54 -37.49 -0.74 -44.62
CA ARG A 54 -37.42 -1.63 -45.79
C ARG A 54 -37.48 -0.81 -47.08
N HIS A 55 -36.79 -1.28 -48.12
CA HIS A 55 -36.75 -0.64 -49.45
C HIS A 55 -36.28 0.83 -49.47
N GLY A 56 -35.60 1.29 -48.42
CA GLY A 56 -34.97 2.62 -48.34
C GLY A 56 -35.88 3.75 -47.85
N PHE A 57 -37.20 3.67 -48.01
CA PHE A 57 -38.12 4.74 -47.60
C PHE A 57 -39.36 4.27 -46.80
N ILE A 58 -39.68 2.97 -46.78
CA ILE A 58 -40.88 2.46 -46.10
C ILE A 58 -40.50 1.93 -44.71
N PRO A 59 -40.98 2.53 -43.62
CA PRO A 59 -40.65 2.05 -42.27
C PRO A 59 -41.25 0.66 -42.00
N GLU A 60 -40.58 -0.12 -41.16
CA GLU A 60 -41.05 -1.45 -40.73
C GLU A 60 -42.45 -1.39 -40.08
N GLU A 61 -42.76 -0.28 -39.41
CA GLU A 61 -44.07 -0.06 -38.78
C GLU A 61 -45.24 -0.18 -39.76
N TRP A 62 -45.03 0.20 -41.02
CA TRP A 62 -46.04 0.04 -42.06
C TRP A 62 -46.24 -1.44 -42.39
N PHE A 63 -45.16 -2.23 -42.49
CA PHE A 63 -45.26 -3.68 -42.67
C PHE A 63 -45.93 -4.35 -41.47
N GLN A 64 -45.62 -3.90 -40.25
CA GLN A 64 -46.19 -4.43 -39.01
C GLN A 64 -47.71 -4.23 -38.94
N ALA A 65 -48.21 -3.09 -39.41
CA ALA A 65 -49.64 -2.81 -39.48
C ALA A 65 -50.38 -3.85 -40.34
N PHE A 66 -49.85 -4.16 -41.52
CA PHE A 66 -50.42 -5.18 -42.43
C PHE A 66 -50.19 -6.61 -41.96
N TYR A 67 -49.12 -6.88 -41.20
CA TYR A 67 -48.79 -8.22 -40.71
C TYR A 67 -49.93 -8.82 -39.88
N SER A 68 -50.56 -8.01 -39.03
CA SER A 68 -51.69 -8.42 -38.19
C SER A 68 -52.94 -8.86 -38.96
N LYS A 69 -53.09 -8.44 -40.23
CA LYS A 69 -54.30 -8.68 -41.04
C LYS A 69 -54.07 -9.59 -42.25
N THR A 70 -52.91 -9.45 -42.88
CA THR A 70 -52.62 -9.99 -44.22
C THR A 70 -51.27 -10.70 -44.30
N GLY A 71 -50.59 -10.86 -43.16
CA GLY A 71 -49.28 -11.54 -43.08
C GLY A 71 -48.15 -10.78 -43.80
N VAL A 72 -47.04 -11.48 -44.04
CA VAL A 72 -45.83 -10.89 -44.68
C VAL A 72 -46.10 -10.43 -46.11
N THR A 73 -46.96 -11.13 -46.84
CA THR A 73 -47.23 -10.87 -48.27
C THR A 73 -48.14 -9.67 -48.48
N GLY A 74 -48.96 -9.29 -47.50
CA GLY A 74 -49.93 -8.20 -47.59
C GLY A 74 -49.37 -6.86 -48.09
N PRO A 75 -48.30 -6.33 -47.47
CA PRO A 75 -47.62 -5.11 -47.94
C PRO A 75 -47.18 -5.18 -49.40
N TYR A 76 -46.67 -6.33 -49.82
CA TYR A 76 -46.14 -6.54 -51.17
C TYR A 76 -47.26 -6.67 -52.21
N THR A 77 -48.32 -7.40 -51.89
CA THR A 77 -49.50 -7.52 -52.77
C THR A 77 -50.26 -6.20 -52.85
N PHE A 78 -50.32 -5.43 -51.75
CA PHE A 78 -50.87 -4.07 -51.76
C PHE A 78 -50.05 -3.14 -52.66
N ALA A 79 -48.71 -3.13 -52.52
CA ALA A 79 -47.86 -2.29 -53.37
C ALA A 79 -47.99 -2.66 -54.86
N PHE A 80 -48.06 -3.95 -55.18
CA PHE A 80 -48.27 -4.42 -56.56
C PHE A 80 -49.63 -4.00 -57.11
N THR A 81 -50.72 -4.27 -56.37
CA THR A 81 -52.08 -3.94 -56.81
C THR A 81 -52.31 -2.43 -56.92
N LEU A 82 -51.78 -1.64 -55.99
CA LEU A 82 -51.82 -0.18 -56.06
C LEU A 82 -51.05 0.36 -57.27
N SER A 83 -49.86 -0.19 -57.55
CA SER A 83 -49.08 0.19 -58.74
C SER A 83 -49.82 -0.14 -60.04
N THR A 84 -50.37 -1.35 -60.17
CA THR A 84 -51.18 -1.73 -61.34
C THR A 84 -52.43 -0.87 -61.49
N TYR A 85 -53.08 -0.49 -60.37
CA TYR A 85 -54.23 0.41 -60.39
C TYR A 85 -53.87 1.82 -60.87
N LEU A 86 -52.77 2.40 -60.38
CA LEU A 86 -52.30 3.73 -60.77
C LEU A 86 -51.95 3.80 -62.27
N LEU A 87 -51.35 2.74 -62.82
CA LEU A 87 -51.07 2.60 -64.24
C LEU A 87 -52.34 2.42 -65.06
N SER A 88 -53.26 1.52 -64.64
CA SER A 88 -54.50 1.24 -65.37
C SER A 88 -55.48 2.41 -65.39
N LYS A 89 -55.43 3.30 -64.39
CA LYS A 89 -56.26 4.51 -64.32
C LYS A 89 -55.56 5.75 -64.84
N GLU A 90 -54.36 5.63 -65.41
CA GLU A 90 -53.56 6.74 -65.93
C GLU A 90 -53.35 7.86 -64.90
N ILE A 91 -53.48 7.56 -63.61
CA ILE A 91 -53.12 8.50 -62.53
C ILE A 91 -51.60 8.65 -62.49
N TYR A 92 -50.88 7.59 -62.89
CA TYR A 92 -49.46 7.60 -63.15
C TYR A 92 -49.20 7.33 -64.64
N VAL A 93 -49.03 8.40 -65.43
CA VAL A 93 -48.78 8.33 -66.88
C VAL A 93 -47.29 8.10 -67.16
N LEU A 94 -46.98 7.10 -67.99
CA LEU A 94 -45.61 6.77 -68.38
C LEU A 94 -45.13 7.67 -69.53
N GLU A 95 -44.83 8.93 -69.22
CA GLU A 95 -44.27 9.88 -70.18
C GLU A 95 -42.77 9.66 -70.43
N HIS A 96 -42.18 10.46 -71.33
CA HIS A 96 -40.75 10.40 -71.63
C HIS A 96 -39.87 10.63 -70.39
N GLU A 97 -40.35 11.41 -69.40
CA GLU A 97 -39.63 11.64 -68.15
C GLU A 97 -39.55 10.40 -67.24
N TYR A 98 -40.47 9.44 -67.38
CA TYR A 98 -40.48 8.21 -66.57
C TYR A 98 -39.18 7.41 -66.73
N TYR A 99 -38.70 7.26 -67.96
CA TYR A 99 -37.47 6.51 -68.25
C TYR A 99 -36.23 7.21 -67.71
N THR A 100 -36.19 8.54 -67.80
CA THR A 100 -35.14 9.34 -67.15
C THR A 100 -35.16 9.16 -65.63
N GLY A 101 -36.34 9.21 -65.00
CA GLY A 101 -36.51 8.96 -63.57
C GLY A 101 -36.05 7.56 -63.15
N LEU A 102 -36.36 6.53 -63.94
CA LEU A 102 -35.94 5.14 -63.68
C LEU A 102 -34.41 4.99 -63.74
N SER A 103 -33.75 5.60 -64.73
CA SER A 103 -32.29 5.60 -64.82
C SER A 103 -31.61 6.30 -63.63
N LEU A 104 -32.18 7.42 -63.17
CA LEU A 104 -31.69 8.16 -62.01
C LEU A 104 -31.88 7.36 -60.72
N LEU A 105 -33.01 6.66 -60.58
CA LEU A 105 -33.30 5.78 -59.44
C LEU A 105 -32.28 4.64 -59.35
N VAL A 106 -31.98 3.96 -60.47
CA VAL A 106 -30.97 2.89 -60.51
C VAL A 106 -29.58 3.40 -60.13
N MET A 107 -29.20 4.56 -60.66
CA MET A 107 -27.94 5.23 -60.28
C MET A 107 -27.88 5.54 -58.79
N TRP A 108 -28.98 6.01 -58.20
CA TRP A 108 -29.03 6.35 -56.78
C TRP A 108 -28.93 5.11 -55.88
N ILE A 109 -29.63 4.02 -56.22
CA ILE A 109 -29.51 2.72 -55.51
C ILE A 109 -28.07 2.21 -55.56
N TYR A 110 -27.43 2.28 -56.73
CA TYR A 110 -26.04 1.86 -56.87
C TYR A 110 -25.09 2.71 -56.02
N GLY A 111 -25.26 4.03 -56.04
CA GLY A 111 -24.50 4.98 -55.23
C GLY A 111 -24.62 4.69 -53.73
N ILE A 112 -25.85 4.53 -53.21
CA ILE A 112 -26.09 4.23 -51.80
C ILE A 112 -25.45 2.89 -51.40
N LYS A 113 -25.59 1.84 -52.22
CA LYS A 113 -25.04 0.52 -51.90
C LYS A 113 -23.51 0.47 -51.92
N LYS A 114 -22.84 1.24 -52.80
CA LYS A 114 -21.37 1.21 -52.92
C LYS A 114 -20.66 2.23 -52.02
N LEU A 115 -21.22 3.42 -51.85
CA LEU A 115 -20.61 4.50 -51.06
C LEU A 115 -21.11 4.51 -49.61
N GLY A 116 -22.30 3.99 -49.35
CA GLY A 116 -22.92 3.96 -48.02
C GLY A 116 -22.04 3.32 -46.95
N PRO A 117 -21.53 2.08 -47.13
CA PRO A 117 -20.71 1.43 -46.10
C PRO A 117 -19.40 2.17 -45.80
N LYS A 118 -18.77 2.77 -46.82
CA LYS A 118 -17.53 3.53 -46.65
C LYS A 118 -17.78 4.84 -45.90
N LEU A 119 -18.87 5.52 -46.21
CA LEU A 119 -19.25 6.75 -45.53
C LEU A 119 -19.67 6.49 -44.08
N ALA A 120 -20.45 5.44 -43.84
CA ALA A 120 -20.84 5.02 -42.48
C ALA A 120 -19.60 4.76 -41.61
N GLY A 121 -18.66 3.93 -42.07
CA GLY A 121 -17.44 3.65 -41.31
C GLY A 121 -16.55 4.89 -41.08
N TYR A 122 -16.55 5.87 -41.99
CA TYR A 122 -15.84 7.12 -41.79
C TYR A 122 -16.50 8.02 -40.73
N LEU A 123 -17.84 8.09 -40.74
CA LEU A 123 -18.62 8.83 -39.73
C LEU A 123 -18.49 8.18 -38.35
N ASP A 124 -18.63 6.85 -38.27
CA ASP A 124 -18.51 6.10 -37.01
C ASP A 124 -17.13 6.29 -36.40
N LYS A 125 -16.07 6.16 -37.21
CA LYS A 125 -14.69 6.43 -36.74
C LYS A 125 -14.51 7.86 -36.21
N SER A 126 -15.11 8.85 -36.86
CA SER A 126 -15.00 10.25 -36.42
C SER A 126 -15.68 10.47 -35.06
N VAL A 127 -16.79 9.76 -34.81
CA VAL A 127 -17.46 9.77 -33.50
C VAL A 127 -16.62 9.03 -32.46
N ASP A 128 -16.07 7.86 -32.79
CA ASP A 128 -15.20 7.09 -31.89
C ASP A 128 -13.94 7.87 -31.50
N ASP A 129 -13.29 8.54 -32.45
CA ASP A 129 -12.10 9.36 -32.19
C ASP A 129 -12.44 10.53 -31.26
N TYR A 130 -13.59 11.18 -31.47
CA TYR A 130 -14.10 12.24 -30.59
C TYR A 130 -14.39 11.70 -29.18
N GLU A 131 -15.12 10.60 -29.06
CA GLU A 131 -15.41 10.00 -27.74
C GLU A 131 -14.14 9.56 -27.02
N LYS A 132 -13.15 9.05 -27.76
CA LYS A 132 -11.87 8.63 -27.20
C LYS A 132 -11.06 9.79 -26.65
N GLU A 133 -10.98 10.92 -27.37
CA GLU A 133 -10.27 12.12 -26.92
C GLU A 133 -10.89 12.70 -25.63
N TRP A 134 -12.22 12.72 -25.56
CA TRP A 134 -12.92 13.18 -24.36
C TRP A 134 -12.71 12.24 -23.17
N ASN A 135 -12.72 10.93 -23.43
CA ASN A 135 -12.48 9.94 -22.40
C ASN A 135 -11.01 9.92 -21.94
N SER A 136 -10.04 10.13 -22.84
CA SER A 136 -8.62 10.11 -22.49
C SER A 136 -8.27 11.23 -21.52
N SER A 137 -8.75 12.46 -21.76
CA SER A 137 -8.53 13.57 -20.82
C SER A 137 -9.06 13.26 -19.41
N ARG A 138 -10.22 12.60 -19.30
CA ARG A 138 -10.78 12.20 -18.00
C ARG A 138 -9.95 11.11 -17.33
N VAL A 139 -9.46 10.14 -18.09
CA VAL A 139 -8.60 9.06 -17.58
C VAL A 139 -7.25 9.61 -17.11
N GLU A 140 -6.62 10.47 -17.91
CA GLU A 140 -5.36 11.13 -17.56
C GLU A 140 -5.49 11.98 -16.30
N GLN A 141 -6.57 12.75 -16.16
CA GLN A 141 -6.83 13.51 -14.93
C GLN A 141 -7.01 12.58 -13.72
N LYS A 142 -7.73 11.47 -13.87
CA LYS A 142 -7.91 10.50 -12.80
C LYS A 142 -6.58 9.90 -12.36
N GLU A 143 -5.72 9.53 -13.31
CA GLU A 143 -4.39 9.01 -13.03
C GLU A 143 -3.50 10.05 -12.35
N ALA A 144 -3.53 11.31 -12.81
CA ALA A 144 -2.78 12.40 -12.20
C ALA A 144 -3.21 12.64 -10.74
N TYR A 145 -4.51 12.62 -10.45
CA TYR A 145 -5.01 12.72 -9.08
C TYR A 145 -4.63 11.51 -8.23
N GLU A 146 -4.68 10.30 -8.78
CA GLU A 146 -4.27 9.10 -8.07
C GLU A 146 -2.78 9.12 -7.70
N THR A 147 -1.91 9.60 -8.60
CA THR A 147 -0.49 9.79 -8.30
C THR A 147 -0.29 10.84 -7.20
N GLN A 148 -1.00 11.98 -7.27
CA GLN A 148 -0.93 13.01 -6.22
C GLN A 148 -1.35 12.48 -4.85
N VAL A 149 -2.43 11.70 -4.78
CA VAL A 149 -2.87 11.07 -3.52
C VAL A 149 -1.80 10.13 -2.96
N LYS A 150 -1.18 9.29 -3.80
CA LYS A 150 -0.10 8.38 -3.36
C LYS A 150 1.13 9.14 -2.86
N ASP A 151 1.48 10.25 -3.52
CA ASP A 151 2.60 11.09 -3.10
C ASP A 151 2.31 11.78 -1.76
N GLU A 152 1.08 12.27 -1.56
CA GLU A 152 0.64 12.85 -0.28
C GLU A 152 0.62 11.81 0.85
N GLU A 153 0.13 10.60 0.61
CA GLU A 153 0.16 9.49 1.58
C GLU A 153 1.60 9.15 1.99
N LYS A 154 2.52 9.10 1.01
CA LYS A 154 3.95 8.87 1.27
C LYS A 154 4.58 10.01 2.07
N ALA A 155 4.19 11.26 1.80
CA ALA A 155 4.65 12.41 2.56
C ALA A 155 4.13 12.35 4.01
N GLN A 156 2.86 12.00 4.23
CA GLN A 156 2.29 11.81 5.57
C GLN A 156 3.03 10.70 6.34
N TRP A 157 3.26 9.55 5.72
CA TRP A 157 4.03 8.45 6.31
C TRP A 157 5.47 8.89 6.69
N SER A 158 6.10 9.69 5.83
CA SER A 158 7.45 10.22 6.10
C SER A 158 7.48 11.19 7.28
N VAL A 159 6.44 12.01 7.45
CA VAL A 159 6.28 12.91 8.61
C VAL A 159 6.09 12.10 9.89
N GLU A 160 5.25 11.07 9.88
CA GLU A 160 5.09 10.16 11.02
C GLU A 160 6.42 9.49 11.40
N GLY A 161 7.19 9.03 10.40
CA GLY A 161 8.52 8.46 10.59
C GLY A 161 9.52 9.40 11.28
N GLN A 162 9.44 10.72 11.04
CA GLN A 162 10.29 11.70 11.74
C GLN A 162 9.99 11.76 13.23
N THR A 163 8.73 11.62 13.64
CA THR A 163 8.35 11.63 15.06
C THR A 163 8.92 10.41 15.79
N LEU A 164 8.84 9.23 15.16
CA LEU A 164 9.44 7.99 15.65
C LEU A 164 10.96 8.10 15.76
N LEU A 165 11.61 8.70 14.77
CA LEU A 165 13.06 8.92 14.79
C LEU A 165 13.48 9.82 15.97
N ILE A 166 12.73 10.90 16.22
CA ILE A 166 12.98 11.79 17.37
C ILE A 166 12.77 11.03 18.69
N GLN A 167 11.72 10.22 18.80
CA GLN A 167 11.47 9.40 19.98
C GLN A 167 12.61 8.39 20.22
N ALA A 168 13.01 7.64 19.19
CA ALA A 168 14.12 6.70 19.27
C ALA A 168 15.43 7.38 19.69
N LYS A 169 15.70 8.60 19.20
CA LYS A 169 16.87 9.39 19.63
C LYS A 169 16.79 9.76 21.11
N ARG A 170 15.62 10.19 21.61
CA ARG A 170 15.43 10.51 23.04
C ARG A 170 15.64 9.29 23.92
N GLU A 171 15.06 8.16 23.54
CA GLU A 171 15.20 6.89 24.26
C GLU A 171 16.66 6.40 24.26
N ASN A 172 17.36 6.52 23.13
CA ASN A 172 18.77 6.15 23.04
C ASN A 172 19.65 7.00 23.98
N VAL A 173 19.44 8.32 24.02
CA VAL A 173 20.15 9.20 24.97
C VAL A 173 19.83 8.85 26.42
N ALA A 174 18.57 8.53 26.74
CA ALA A 174 18.19 8.09 28.08
C ALA A 174 18.88 6.78 28.47
N LEU A 175 18.92 5.79 27.57
CA LEU A 175 19.63 4.53 27.79
C LEU A 175 21.14 4.73 27.98
N GLN A 176 21.76 5.61 27.19
CA GLN A 176 23.17 5.96 27.36
C GLN A 176 23.43 6.60 28.73
N LEU A 177 22.52 7.47 29.20
CA LEU A 177 22.64 8.11 30.51
C LEU A 177 22.55 7.07 31.64
N GLU A 178 21.59 6.15 31.56
CA GLU A 178 21.45 5.05 32.54
C GLU A 178 22.65 4.11 32.51
N ALA A 179 23.16 3.77 31.33
CA ALA A 179 24.33 2.91 31.17
C ALA A 179 25.55 3.54 31.86
N ASN A 180 25.82 4.84 31.59
CA ASN A 180 26.91 5.57 32.25
C ASN A 180 26.73 5.64 33.78
N TYR A 181 25.50 5.84 34.26
CA TYR A 181 25.23 5.84 35.69
C TYR A 181 25.51 4.48 36.35
N ARG A 182 25.03 3.38 35.73
CA ARG A 182 25.30 2.02 36.21
C ARG A 182 26.78 1.67 36.14
N GLU A 183 27.49 2.09 35.09
CA GLU A 183 28.93 1.91 34.97
C GLU A 183 29.69 2.59 36.11
N ARG A 184 29.34 3.84 36.44
CA ARG A 184 29.94 4.56 37.59
C ARG A 184 29.70 3.85 38.92
N LEU A 185 28.48 3.35 39.15
CA LEU A 185 28.16 2.58 40.35
C LEU A 185 28.95 1.26 40.41
N LEU A 186 29.04 0.54 39.28
CA LEU A 186 29.81 -0.70 39.20
C LEU A 186 31.30 -0.45 39.42
N ASN A 187 31.86 0.64 38.89
CA ASN A 187 33.25 1.02 39.13
C ASN A 187 33.52 1.29 40.62
N ALA A 188 32.63 2.02 41.31
CA ALA A 188 32.73 2.24 42.74
C ALA A 188 32.62 0.93 43.54
N TYR A 189 31.66 0.08 43.18
CA TYR A 189 31.48 -1.24 43.79
C TYR A 189 32.71 -2.14 43.62
N GLN A 190 33.25 -2.23 42.40
CA GLN A 190 34.45 -3.01 42.10
C GLN A 190 35.66 -2.46 42.86
N ALA A 191 35.83 -1.14 42.96
CA ALA A 191 36.92 -0.55 43.73
C ALA A 191 36.87 -0.96 45.21
N VAL A 192 35.69 -0.92 45.85
CA VAL A 192 35.52 -1.35 47.25
C VAL A 192 35.76 -2.86 47.39
N LYS A 193 35.19 -3.66 46.48
CA LYS A 193 35.38 -5.11 46.47
C LYS A 193 36.87 -5.47 46.37
N ASN A 194 37.61 -4.85 45.44
CA ASN A 194 39.04 -5.09 45.26
C ASN A 194 39.85 -4.78 46.53
N ARG A 195 39.46 -3.76 47.30
CA ARG A 195 40.11 -3.47 48.60
C ARG A 195 39.81 -4.54 49.64
N LEU A 196 38.58 -5.05 49.67
CA LEU A 196 38.16 -6.08 50.61
C LEU A 196 38.80 -7.43 50.27
N ASP A 197 38.77 -7.82 49.00
CA ASP A 197 39.41 -9.03 48.48
C ASP A 197 40.92 -8.99 48.77
N PHE A 198 41.58 -7.85 48.56
CA PHE A 198 42.98 -7.67 48.92
C PHE A 198 43.27 -7.90 50.41
N GLN A 199 42.40 -7.41 51.30
CA GLN A 199 42.56 -7.66 52.75
C GLN A 199 42.40 -9.13 53.10
N VAL A 200 41.39 -9.80 52.53
CA VAL A 200 41.16 -11.23 52.73
C VAL A 200 42.34 -12.06 52.21
N GLU A 201 42.84 -11.75 51.03
CA GLU A 201 44.02 -12.42 50.45
C GLU A 201 45.28 -12.20 51.30
N LYS A 202 45.50 -10.98 51.81
CA LYS A 202 46.60 -10.67 52.72
C LYS A 202 46.52 -11.54 53.98
N THR A 203 45.36 -11.61 54.64
CA THR A 203 45.17 -12.43 55.85
C THR A 203 45.36 -13.91 55.54
N ASN A 204 44.87 -14.40 54.40
CA ASN A 204 45.08 -15.78 53.97
C ASN A 204 46.56 -16.08 53.68
N ALA A 205 47.29 -15.14 53.08
CA ALA A 205 48.73 -15.27 52.85
C ALA A 205 49.52 -15.30 54.17
N GLU A 206 49.21 -14.41 55.11
CA GLU A 206 49.82 -14.40 56.45
C GLU A 206 49.58 -15.72 57.19
N ARG A 207 48.34 -16.24 57.20
CA ARG A 207 48.01 -17.55 57.79
C ARG A 207 48.80 -18.67 57.13
N ARG A 208 48.92 -18.65 55.79
CA ARG A 208 49.67 -19.67 55.03
C ARG A 208 51.16 -19.63 55.35
N ILE A 209 51.75 -18.43 55.49
CA ILE A 209 53.16 -18.25 55.88
C ILE A 209 53.37 -18.72 57.32
N ALA A 210 52.51 -18.32 58.25
CA ALA A 210 52.57 -18.75 59.65
C ALA A 210 52.46 -20.27 59.79
N GLN A 211 51.54 -20.90 59.05
CA GLN A 211 51.40 -22.35 59.02
C GLN A 211 52.67 -23.03 58.48
N LYS A 212 53.24 -22.53 57.37
CA LYS A 212 54.50 -23.07 56.83
C LYS A 212 55.65 -22.96 57.83
N ASN A 213 55.83 -21.79 58.45
CA ASN A 213 56.86 -21.57 59.45
C ASN A 213 56.66 -22.47 60.69
N LEU A 214 55.43 -22.64 61.16
CA LEU A 214 55.11 -23.54 62.26
C LEU A 214 55.44 -24.99 61.91
N VAL A 215 55.04 -25.46 60.72
CA VAL A 215 55.35 -26.82 60.25
C VAL A 215 56.86 -27.02 60.16
N GLU A 216 57.59 -26.06 59.60
CA GLU A 216 59.05 -26.13 59.50
C GLU A 216 59.72 -26.13 60.88
N TYR A 217 59.28 -25.27 61.81
CA TYR A 217 59.76 -25.24 63.19
C TYR A 217 59.51 -26.56 63.92
N VAL A 218 58.29 -27.12 63.83
CA VAL A 218 57.96 -28.40 64.45
C VAL A 218 58.80 -29.53 63.85
N VAL A 219 58.93 -29.59 62.52
CA VAL A 219 59.76 -30.60 61.85
C VAL A 219 61.24 -30.46 62.27
N ALA A 220 61.78 -29.24 62.33
CA ALA A 220 63.14 -28.99 62.79
C ALA A 220 63.33 -29.40 64.26
N ARG A 221 62.38 -29.06 65.13
CA ARG A 221 62.43 -29.42 66.55
C ARG A 221 62.32 -30.92 66.77
N VAL A 222 61.40 -31.60 66.07
CA VAL A 222 61.24 -33.06 66.11
C VAL A 222 62.53 -33.73 65.64
N LYS A 223 63.07 -33.34 64.47
CA LYS A 223 64.36 -33.84 63.98
C LYS A 223 65.50 -33.63 64.98
N SER A 224 65.55 -32.47 65.65
CA SER A 224 66.57 -32.19 66.67
C SER A 224 66.37 -32.99 67.97
N SER A 225 65.14 -33.42 68.28
CA SER A 225 64.81 -34.15 69.51
C SER A 225 64.98 -35.66 69.41
N ILE A 226 65.04 -36.21 68.18
CA ILE A 226 65.32 -37.63 67.95
C ILE A 226 66.80 -37.87 68.27
N THR A 227 67.07 -38.52 69.40
CA THR A 227 68.40 -38.99 69.76
C THR A 227 68.71 -40.32 69.06
N ALA A 228 69.98 -40.58 68.77
CA ALA A 228 70.40 -41.81 68.08
C ALA A 228 69.94 -43.11 68.81
N ASP A 229 69.73 -43.05 70.13
CA ASP A 229 69.21 -44.17 70.91
C ASP A 229 67.70 -44.40 70.71
N GLN A 230 66.92 -43.34 70.46
CA GLN A 230 65.50 -43.47 70.11
C GLN A 230 65.32 -44.07 68.69
N GLU A 231 66.21 -43.77 67.75
CA GLU A 231 66.17 -44.42 66.42
C GLU A 231 66.36 -45.93 66.53
N LYS A 232 67.32 -46.38 67.35
CA LYS A 232 67.53 -47.81 67.62
C LYS A 232 66.31 -48.46 68.27
N GLN A 233 65.68 -47.78 69.24
CA GLN A 233 64.46 -48.27 69.87
C GLN A 233 63.28 -48.36 68.88
N ASN A 234 63.15 -47.40 67.96
CA ASN A 234 62.15 -47.46 66.90
C ASN A 234 62.40 -48.61 65.93
N ILE A 235 63.65 -48.87 65.52
CA ILE A 235 64.00 -50.04 64.69
C ILE A 235 63.60 -51.34 65.40
N ASN A 236 63.90 -51.45 66.69
CA ASN A 236 63.52 -52.63 67.48
C ASN A 236 62.00 -52.79 67.58
N LYS A 237 61.24 -51.70 67.71
CA LYS A 237 59.77 -51.74 67.65
C LYS A 237 59.26 -52.16 66.28
N CYS A 238 59.84 -51.66 65.19
CA CYS A 238 59.47 -52.11 63.83
C CYS A 238 59.74 -53.61 63.63
N ILE A 239 60.85 -54.13 64.17
CA ILE A 239 61.13 -55.58 64.16
C ILE A 239 60.07 -56.34 64.97
N ALA A 240 59.65 -55.81 66.12
CA ALA A 240 58.60 -56.42 66.94
C ALA A 240 57.23 -56.39 66.23
N ASP A 241 56.87 -55.28 65.57
CA ASP A 241 55.61 -55.14 64.83
C ASP A 241 55.59 -56.03 63.59
N LEU A 242 56.71 -56.18 62.89
CA LEU A 242 56.86 -57.16 61.81
C LEU A 242 56.76 -58.60 62.32
N ALA A 243 57.33 -58.89 63.49
CA ALA A 243 57.21 -60.21 64.11
C ALA A 243 55.76 -60.51 64.54
N LEU A 244 54.99 -59.50 64.94
CA LEU A 244 53.56 -59.63 65.24
C LEU A 244 52.72 -59.82 63.97
N LEU A 245 52.99 -59.06 62.91
CA LEU A 245 52.32 -59.21 61.61
C LEU A 245 52.64 -60.55 60.94
N ALA A 246 53.85 -61.09 61.12
CA ALA A 246 54.24 -62.39 60.58
C ALA A 246 53.66 -63.58 61.36
N LYS A 247 53.07 -63.34 62.53
CA LYS A 247 52.44 -64.36 63.38
C LYS A 247 50.91 -64.42 63.19
N ALA A 248 50.33 -63.43 62.51
CA ALA A 248 48.96 -63.43 62.00
C ALA A 248 48.92 -64.12 60.62
#